data_AF-A0A3S1R1E6-F1
#
_entry.id   AF-A0A3S1R1E6-F1
#
_cell.length_a   1.000
_cell.length_b   1.000
_cell.length_c   1.000
_cell.angle_alpha   90.00
_cell.angle_beta   90.00
_cell.angle_gamma   90.00
#
_symmetry.space_group_name_H-M   'P 1'
#
loop_
_entity.id
_entity.type
_entity.pdbx_description
1 polymer ?
#
loop_
_entity_poly.entity_id
_entity_poly.type
_entity_poly.pdbx_seq_one_letter_code
_entity_poly.pdbx_strand_id
1 'polypeptide(L)'
;QNDITTSRIPGLGKMPVLGALFSSKSYQRRETDLVIIVTPYLVKPVDPSKKLVEPTDGTQPASNADYFLNNTEEVKDSDAGRTVALADGRVTQPAAAASAGHFLDLPKD
;
A
#
# COMPACT_ATOMS: atom_id res chain seq x y z
N GLN A 1 11.38 -29.71 29.51
CA GLN A 1 11.62 -30.58 30.69
C GLN A 1 11.96 -31.95 30.15
N ASN A 2 13.14 -32.48 30.47
CA ASN A 2 13.53 -33.84 30.10
C ASN A 2 13.15 -34.75 31.27
N ASP A 3 12.09 -35.54 31.13
CA ASP A 3 11.66 -36.47 32.18
C ASP A 3 12.41 -37.79 32.04
N ILE A 4 13.17 -38.15 33.08
CA ILE A 4 13.79 -39.47 33.23
C ILE A 4 13.06 -40.27 34.30
N THR A 5 12.14 -41.14 33.89
CA THR A 5 11.49 -42.08 34.81
C THR A 5 12.21 -43.41 34.76
N THR A 6 12.79 -43.83 35.89
CA THR A 6 13.41 -45.16 36.04
C THR A 6 12.55 -45.99 36.98
N SER A 7 12.02 -47.10 36.47
CA SER A 7 11.27 -48.08 37.26
C SER A 7 12.08 -49.37 37.39
N ARG A 8 12.16 -49.91 38.61
CA ARG A 8 12.97 -51.09 38.93
C ARG A 8 12.26 -51.96 39.97
N ILE A 9 12.28 -53.26 39.76
CA ILE A 9 11.75 -54.25 40.72
C ILE A 9 12.67 -54.30 41.95
N PRO A 10 12.15 -54.09 43.18
CA PRO A 10 12.95 -54.14 44.40
C PRO A 10 13.58 -55.52 44.58
N GLY A 11 14.87 -55.57 44.98
CA GLY A 11 15.65 -56.80 45.10
C GLY A 11 16.36 -57.20 43.80
N LEU A 12 15.61 -57.63 42.77
CA LEU A 12 16.17 -58.16 41.52
C LEU A 12 16.90 -57.12 40.67
N GLY A 13 16.46 -55.86 40.73
CA GLY A 13 17.09 -54.79 39.96
C GLY A 13 18.51 -54.44 40.39
N LYS A 14 18.98 -54.86 41.57
CA LYS A 14 20.32 -54.53 42.09
C LYS A 14 21.38 -55.61 41.81
N MET A 15 21.01 -56.71 41.14
CA MET A 15 21.93 -57.81 40.82
C MET A 15 22.97 -57.39 39.77
N PRO A 16 24.26 -57.75 39.95
CA PRO A 16 25.28 -57.59 38.91
C PRO A 16 24.86 -58.37 37.67
N VAL A 17 25.09 -57.81 36.48
CA VAL A 17 24.78 -58.40 35.15
C VAL A 17 23.27 -58.48 34.81
N LEU A 18 22.39 -58.91 35.73
CA LEU A 18 20.96 -59.13 35.43
C LEU A 18 20.07 -57.90 35.71
N GLY A 19 20.51 -56.95 36.53
CA GLY A 19 19.71 -55.80 36.95
C GLY A 19 19.31 -54.81 35.85
N ALA A 20 19.89 -54.92 34.65
CA ALA A 20 19.54 -54.13 33.48
C ALA A 20 18.29 -54.67 32.74
N LEU A 21 18.09 -56.00 32.74
CA LEU A 21 16.92 -56.65 32.13
C LEU A 21 15.62 -56.34 32.90
N PHE A 22 15.74 -56.08 34.21
CA PHE A 22 14.64 -55.77 35.12
C PHE A 22 14.55 -54.28 35.48
N SER A 23 15.22 -53.41 34.71
CA SER A 23 15.09 -51.95 34.82
C SER A 23 14.55 -51.37 33.53
N SER A 24 13.50 -50.57 33.61
CA SER A 24 12.97 -49.81 32.47
C SER A 24 13.30 -48.34 32.64
N LYS A 25 13.98 -47.75 31.65
CA LYS A 25 14.30 -46.33 31.58
C LYS A 25 13.62 -45.75 30.34
N SER A 26 12.55 -44.99 30.53
CA SER A 26 11.95 -44.21 29.44
C SER A 26 12.61 -42.82 29.40
N TYR A 27 13.01 -42.39 28.21
CA TYR A 27 13.57 -41.06 27.97
C TYR A 27 12.64 -40.32 26.99
N GLN A 28 11.95 -39.28 27.46
CA GLN A 28 11.03 -38.50 26.63
C GLN A 28 11.57 -37.08 26.45
N ARG A 29 12.06 -36.77 25.24
CA ARG A 29 12.57 -35.44 24.86
C ARG A 29 11.44 -34.67 24.18
N ARG A 30 11.05 -33.53 24.75
CA ARG A 30 10.01 -32.63 24.23
C ARG A 30 10.65 -31.29 23.87
N GLU A 31 10.83 -31.05 22.57
CA GLU A 31 11.33 -29.78 22.01
C GLU A 31 10.17 -29.02 21.39
N THR A 32 10.07 -27.72 21.66
CA THR A 32 9.03 -26.84 21.13
C THR A 32 9.68 -25.55 20.65
N ASP A 33 9.81 -25.37 19.34
CA ASP A 33 10.38 -24.17 18.73
C ASP A 33 9.28 -23.28 18.18
N LEU A 34 9.21 -22.03 18.64
CA LEU A 34 8.24 -21.03 18.21
C LEU A 34 8.96 -19.80 17.67
N VAL A 35 8.66 -19.43 16.42
CA VAL A 35 9.21 -18.24 15.77
C VAL A 35 8.07 -17.31 15.37
N ILE A 36 8.14 -16.05 15.83
CA ILE A 36 7.20 -14.99 15.47
C ILE A 36 8.02 -13.87 14.83
N ILE A 37 7.77 -13.58 13.55
CA ILE A 37 8.48 -12.54 12.79
C ILE A 37 7.53 -11.39 12.51
N VAL A 38 7.95 -10.17 12.83
CA VAL A 38 7.23 -8.93 12.52
C VAL A 38 8.20 -7.92 11.91
N THR A 39 7.86 -7.38 10.75
CA THR A 39 8.58 -6.28 10.08
C THR A 39 7.72 -5.02 10.09
N PRO A 40 7.74 -4.22 11.18
CA PRO A 40 7.06 -2.93 11.16
C PRO A 40 7.88 -1.93 10.33
N TYR A 41 7.19 -1.08 9.58
CA TYR A 41 7.81 0.05 8.88
C TYR A 41 7.39 1.35 9.55
N LEU A 42 8.36 2.25 9.77
CA LEU A 42 8.11 3.61 10.24
C LEU A 42 8.10 4.55 9.05
N VAL A 43 6.98 5.23 8.84
CA VAL A 43 6.85 6.29 7.84
C VAL A 43 7.06 7.65 8.50
N LYS A 44 7.61 8.61 7.75
CA LYS A 44 7.81 9.98 8.23
C LYS A 44 6.47 10.73 8.16
N PRO A 45 6.06 11.43 9.23
CA PRO A 45 4.87 12.27 9.18
C PRO A 45 5.10 13.44 8.24
N VAL A 46 4.07 13.77 7.46
CA VAL A 46 4.03 14.99 6.64
C VAL A 46 3.75 16.20 7.53
N ASP A 47 4.27 17.36 7.14
CA ASP A 47 4.04 18.62 7.85
C ASP A 47 2.56 19.01 7.74
N PRO A 48 1.80 19.10 8.85
CA PRO A 48 0.37 19.39 8.82
C PRO A 48 0.07 20.83 8.35
N SER A 49 1.07 21.71 8.35
CA SER A 49 0.91 23.10 7.91
C SER A 49 1.08 23.28 6.40
N LYS A 50 1.56 22.24 5.70
CA LYS A 50 1.77 22.28 4.25
C LYS A 50 0.62 21.57 3.54
N LYS A 51 0.04 22.22 2.52
CA LYS A 51 -0.90 21.55 1.62
C LYS A 51 -0.16 20.42 0.91
N LEU A 52 -0.70 19.21 1.01
CA LEU A 52 -0.16 18.07 0.27
C LEU A 52 -0.41 18.31 -1.22
N VAL A 53 0.58 18.02 -2.05
CA VAL A 53 0.41 18.11 -3.50
C VAL A 53 -0.63 17.08 -3.91
N GLU A 54 -1.76 17.56 -4.40
CA GLU A 54 -2.81 16.71 -4.94
C GLU A 54 -2.50 16.42 -6.42
N PRO A 55 -2.85 15.22 -6.93
CA PRO A 55 -2.67 14.91 -8.35
C PRO A 55 -3.32 15.91 -9.31
N THR A 56 -4.32 16.66 -8.82
CA THR A 56 -5.10 17.65 -9.54
C THR A 56 -4.54 19.08 -9.43
N ASP A 57 -3.49 19.33 -8.63
CA ASP A 57 -2.95 20.68 -8.40
C ASP A 57 -2.20 21.27 -9.63
N GLY A 58 -2.00 20.49 -10.70
CA GLY A 58 -1.25 20.93 -11.88
C GLY A 58 -2.04 20.90 -13.19
N THR A 59 -3.35 20.61 -13.13
CA THR A 59 -4.23 20.55 -14.29
C THR A 59 -5.46 21.41 -14.09
N GLN A 60 -5.96 21.96 -15.19
CA GLN A 60 -7.20 22.71 -15.26
C GLN A 60 -8.12 22.11 -16.34
N PRO A 61 -9.45 22.24 -16.19
CA PRO A 61 -10.38 21.87 -17.24
C PRO A 61 -10.04 22.57 -18.56
N ALA A 62 -10.10 21.83 -19.66
CA ALA A 62 -9.83 22.37 -20.98
C ALA A 62 -10.86 23.45 -21.38
N SER A 63 -10.40 24.42 -22.18
CA SER A 63 -11.29 25.42 -22.78
C SER A 63 -12.20 24.79 -23.85
N ASN A 64 -13.31 25.44 -24.20
CA ASN A 64 -14.21 24.94 -25.26
C ASN A 64 -13.48 24.68 -26.58
N ALA A 65 -12.53 25.54 -26.95
CA ALA A 65 -11.74 25.36 -28.16
C ALA A 65 -10.87 24.10 -28.08
N ASP A 66 -10.24 23.85 -26.92
CA ASP A 66 -9.40 22.67 -26.72
C ASP A 66 -10.21 21.38 -26.65
N TYR A 67 -11.40 21.42 -26.06
CA TYR A 67 -12.31 20.28 -26.03
C TYR A 67 -12.81 19.91 -27.43
N PHE A 68 -13.30 20.88 -28.21
CA PHE A 68 -13.92 20.58 -29.51
C PHE A 68 -12.93 20.43 -30.66
N LEU A 69 -11.81 21.16 -30.66
CA LEU A 69 -10.82 21.12 -31.74
C LEU A 69 -9.71 20.10 -31.47
N ASN A 70 -9.29 19.99 -30.22
CA ASN A 70 -8.14 19.19 -29.81
C ASN A 70 -8.53 17.93 -29.02
N ASN A 71 -9.82 17.66 -28.81
CA ASN A 71 -10.35 16.54 -28.03
C ASN A 71 -9.61 16.36 -26.68
N THR A 72 -9.33 17.47 -26.02
CA THR A 72 -8.57 17.51 -24.76
C THR A 72 -9.52 17.93 -23.65
N GLU A 73 -9.60 17.14 -22.57
CA GLU A 73 -10.51 17.40 -21.44
C GLU A 73 -9.80 18.13 -20.27
N GLU A 74 -8.49 17.95 -20.15
CA GLU A 74 -7.64 18.61 -19.15
C GLU A 74 -6.39 19.20 -19.80
N VAL A 75 -6.05 20.43 -19.42
CA VAL A 75 -4.85 21.13 -19.86
C VAL A 75 -3.98 21.38 -18.63
N LYS A 76 -2.68 21.15 -18.76
CA LYS A 76 -1.73 21.49 -17.69
C LYS A 76 -1.70 23.00 -17.49
N ASP A 77 -1.52 23.48 -16.26
CA ASP A 77 -1.43 24.92 -15.98
C ASP A 77 -0.37 25.64 -16.83
N SER A 78 0.70 24.92 -17.18
CA SER A 78 1.78 25.41 -18.05
C SER A 78 1.34 25.65 -19.50
N ASP A 79 0.29 24.97 -19.95
CA ASP A 79 -0.21 24.96 -21.33
C ASP A 79 -1.53 25.77 -21.48
N ALA A 80 -2.19 26.11 -20.38
CA ALA A 80 -3.46 26.84 -20.34
C ALA A 80 -3.40 28.27 -20.97
N GLY A 81 -2.20 28.83 -21.15
CA GLY A 81 -1.97 30.13 -21.77
C GLY A 81 -1.70 30.09 -23.28
N ARG A 82 -1.78 28.92 -23.92
CA ARG A 82 -1.48 28.78 -25.35
C ARG A 82 -2.51 29.51 -26.21
N THR A 83 -2.04 30.39 -27.09
CA THR A 83 -2.91 31.06 -28.06
C THR A 83 -3.38 30.08 -29.12
N VAL A 84 -4.69 30.05 -29.37
CA VAL A 84 -5.28 29.19 -30.42
C VAL A 84 -5.38 30.02 -31.69
N ALA A 85 -4.71 29.55 -32.76
CA ALA A 85 -4.77 30.17 -34.08
C ALA A 85 -5.93 29.57 -34.87
N LEU A 86 -6.91 30.41 -35.19
CA LEU A 86 -8.04 30.03 -36.04
C LEU A 86 -7.56 29.96 -37.50
N ALA A 87 -8.20 29.12 -38.32
CA ALA A 87 -7.83 28.91 -39.72
C ALA A 87 -7.88 30.20 -40.58
N ASP A 88 -8.61 31.21 -40.13
CA ASP A 88 -8.75 32.54 -40.77
C ASP A 88 -7.70 33.55 -40.24
N GLY A 89 -6.56 33.08 -39.73
CA GLY A 89 -5.43 33.92 -39.28
C GLY A 89 -5.67 34.74 -38.01
N ARG A 90 -6.85 34.64 -37.40
CA ARG A 90 -7.16 35.29 -36.11
C ARG A 90 -6.59 34.47 -34.96
N VAL A 91 -5.84 35.14 -34.09
CA VAL A 91 -5.32 34.55 -32.85
C VAL A 91 -6.25 34.96 -31.72
N THR A 92 -6.90 33.99 -31.09
CA THR A 92 -7.72 34.22 -29.89
C THR A 92 -7.03 33.57 -28.71
N GLN A 93 -6.74 34.35 -27.67
CA GLN A 93 -6.42 33.81 -26.36
C GLN A 93 -7.68 33.05 -25.89
N PRO A 94 -7.62 31.74 -25.62
CA PRO A 94 -8.76 31.07 -25.01
C PRO A 94 -9.03 31.78 -23.68
N ALA A 95 -10.27 32.22 -23.47
CA ALA A 95 -10.65 32.90 -22.24
C ALA A 95 -10.22 32.02 -21.05
N ALA A 96 -9.50 32.61 -20.09
CA ALA A 96 -9.09 31.93 -18.87
C ALA A 96 -10.28 31.14 -18.31
N ALA A 97 -10.10 29.84 -18.08
CA ALA A 97 -11.13 28.86 -17.74
C ALA A 97 -12.13 29.46 -16.73
N ALA A 98 -13.20 30.05 -17.25
CA ALA A 98 -14.24 30.64 -16.45
C ALA A 98 -15.10 29.48 -15.97
N SER A 99 -14.80 29.04 -14.74
CA SER A 99 -15.57 28.11 -13.93
C SER A 99 -16.00 26.83 -14.64
N ALA A 100 -15.40 25.72 -14.24
CA ALA A 100 -15.99 24.40 -14.38
C ALA A 100 -17.52 24.47 -14.20
N GLY A 101 -18.30 24.24 -15.27
CA GLY A 101 -19.75 24.06 -15.13
C GLY A 101 -20.71 24.72 -16.12
N HIS A 102 -20.29 25.45 -17.17
CA HIS A 102 -21.27 25.98 -18.15
C HIS A 102 -21.27 25.24 -19.50
N PHE A 103 -21.30 23.90 -19.46
CA PHE A 103 -21.53 23.09 -20.66
C PHE A 103 -23.02 23.17 -21.00
N LEU A 104 -23.36 24.07 -21.93
CA LEU A 104 -24.66 24.22 -22.61
C LEU A 104 -25.73 25.00 -21.81
N ASP A 105 -25.74 26.34 -21.92
CA ASP A 105 -27.00 27.08 -21.80
C ASP A 105 -27.79 26.82 -23.08
N LEU A 106 -28.81 25.97 -23.02
CA LEU A 106 -29.79 25.90 -24.09
C LEU A 106 -30.55 27.24 -24.11
N PRO A 107 -30.77 27.87 -25.28
CA PRO A 107 -31.62 29.04 -25.35
C PRO A 107 -32.97 28.69 -24.72
N LYS A 108 -33.33 29.42 -23.66
CA LYS A 108 -34.68 29.34 -23.08
C LYS A 108 -35.58 30.16 -23.99
N ASP A 109 -36.34 29.47 -24.83
CA ASP A 109 -37.55 30.03 -25.44
C ASP A 109 -38.66 30.17 -24.38
#